data_AF-A0A497IYX3-F1
#
_entry.id   AF-A0A497IYX3-F1
#
_cell.length_a   1.000
_cell.length_b   1.000
_cell.length_c   1.000
_cell.angle_alpha   90.00
_cell.angle_beta   90.00
_cell.angle_gamma   90.00
#
_symmetry.space_group_name_H-M   'P 1'
#
loop_
_entity.id
_entity.type
_entity.pdbx_description
1 polymer ?
#
loop_
_entity_poly.entity_id
_entity_poly.type
_entity_poly.pdbx_seq_one_letter_code
_entity_poly.pdbx_strand_id
1 'polypeptide(L)'
;MEIEKQVNLPVLGLDLHSGSPRSSKPCRYSVVVIRNGKVTLEKRGVQLNEILRIASELGPCILATDNVFELAPDVSGLRRLFLKLPSGAKIIQVNKEGAFFERLSHVARKEGLIVGKRSDSLVEAKLAALLASRGVGSEVILFEPECRIVVTRNASIKKGGSGTNRWRRMIEAAILNEANRIASCLDERGIEYDLYVHQAEGGLRRAEFVVYAPEPTVTEIVR
;
A
#
# COMPACT_ATOMS: atom_id res chain seq x y z
N MET A 1 2.63 31.15 -2.79
CA MET A 1 3.61 30.48 -3.65
C MET A 1 3.72 29.07 -3.10
N GLU A 2 2.80 28.19 -3.51
CA GLU A 2 2.80 26.81 -3.03
C GLU A 2 4.01 26.09 -3.63
N ILE A 3 4.87 25.60 -2.75
CA ILE A 3 6.01 24.78 -3.13
C ILE A 3 5.42 23.50 -3.70
N GLU A 4 5.56 23.27 -5.01
CA GLU A 4 5.15 22.03 -5.66
C GLU A 4 5.68 20.84 -4.84
N LYS A 5 4.77 19.99 -4.34
CA LYS A 5 5.13 18.77 -3.59
C LYS A 5 5.70 17.75 -4.57
N GLN A 6 6.95 17.93 -4.96
CA GLN A 6 7.63 16.99 -5.83
C GLN A 6 7.85 15.67 -5.09
N VAL A 7 7.33 14.58 -5.66
CA VAL A 7 7.46 13.26 -5.06
C VAL A 7 8.85 12.69 -5.41
N ASN A 8 9.61 12.30 -4.39
CA ASN A 8 10.98 11.80 -4.55
C ASN A 8 11.06 10.32 -4.97
N LEU A 9 9.92 9.65 -5.16
CA LEU A 9 9.85 8.26 -5.61
C LEU A 9 9.80 8.19 -7.15
N PRO A 10 10.40 7.15 -7.76
CA PRO A 10 10.16 6.84 -9.16
C PRO A 10 8.67 6.63 -9.46
N VAL A 11 8.20 7.15 -10.59
CA VAL A 11 6.80 7.05 -11.02
C VAL A 11 6.71 6.28 -12.34
N LEU A 12 5.88 5.25 -12.38
CA LEU A 12 5.48 4.51 -13.58
C LEU A 12 4.06 4.95 -13.96
N GLY A 13 3.90 5.76 -15.00
CA GLY A 13 2.61 6.02 -15.58
C GLY A 13 2.19 4.91 -16.53
N LEU A 14 0.93 4.50 -16.44
CA LEU A 14 0.37 3.33 -17.12
C LEU A 14 -0.93 3.69 -17.82
N ASP A 15 -1.13 3.11 -18.99
CA ASP A 15 -2.39 3.18 -19.75
C ASP A 15 -2.60 1.89 -20.57
N LEU A 16 -3.85 1.47 -20.76
CA LEU A 16 -4.18 0.30 -21.57
C LEU A 16 -3.97 0.58 -23.06
N HIS A 17 -2.91 0.00 -23.63
CA HIS A 17 -2.61 0.10 -25.05
C HIS A 17 -3.53 -0.77 -25.91
N SER A 18 -3.76 -2.02 -25.51
CA SER A 18 -4.72 -2.91 -26.17
C SER A 18 -5.12 -4.11 -25.32
N GLY A 19 -6.26 -4.70 -25.66
CA GLY A 19 -6.86 -5.81 -24.92
C GLY A 19 -7.88 -5.34 -23.90
N SER A 20 -8.27 -6.23 -23.00
CA SER A 20 -9.15 -5.92 -21.88
C SER A 20 -8.82 -6.83 -20.71
N PRO A 21 -8.72 -6.32 -19.47
CA PRO A 21 -8.40 -7.15 -18.29
C PRO A 21 -9.44 -8.25 -18.03
N ARG A 22 -10.63 -8.11 -18.60
CA ARG A 22 -11.73 -9.09 -18.52
C ARG A 22 -11.68 -10.14 -19.64
N SER A 23 -10.78 -10.00 -20.61
CA SER A 23 -10.61 -10.93 -21.73
C SER A 23 -9.58 -12.01 -21.41
N SER A 24 -9.67 -13.16 -22.08
CA SER A 24 -8.65 -14.22 -22.05
C SER A 24 -7.38 -13.84 -22.83
N LYS A 25 -7.46 -12.86 -23.74
CA LYS A 25 -6.30 -12.36 -24.48
C LYS A 25 -5.44 -11.48 -23.56
N PRO A 26 -4.10 -11.59 -23.63
CA PRO A 26 -3.24 -10.82 -22.74
C PRO A 26 -3.31 -9.33 -23.07
N CYS A 27 -3.49 -8.51 -22.05
CA CYS A 27 -3.44 -7.05 -22.19
C CYS A 27 -2.05 -6.57 -22.56
N ARG A 28 -2.03 -5.40 -23.16
CA ARG A 28 -0.84 -4.65 -23.55
C ARG A 28 -1.00 -3.25 -23.02
N TYR A 29 0.07 -2.72 -22.44
CA TYR A 29 0.07 -1.43 -21.78
C TYR A 29 1.13 -0.53 -22.41
N SER A 30 0.91 0.76 -22.26
CA SER A 30 1.95 1.77 -22.42
C SER A 30 2.49 2.10 -21.03
N VAL A 31 3.81 2.19 -20.90
CA VAL A 31 4.48 2.52 -19.64
C VAL A 31 5.49 3.65 -19.87
N VAL A 32 5.44 4.64 -18.98
CA VAL A 32 6.41 5.75 -18.93
C VAL A 32 6.97 5.81 -17.52
N VAL A 33 8.30 5.78 -17.38
CA VAL A 33 8.97 5.88 -16.08
C VAL A 33 9.61 7.25 -15.94
N ILE A 34 9.31 7.95 -14.85
CA ILE A 34 9.94 9.20 -14.45
C ILE A 34 10.77 8.97 -13.19
N ARG A 35 12.02 9.41 -13.21
CA ARG A 35 12.92 9.45 -12.04
C ARG A 35 13.57 10.82 -11.98
N ASN A 36 13.62 11.42 -10.80
CA ASN A 36 14.25 12.74 -10.58
C ASN A 36 13.77 13.79 -11.59
N GLY A 37 12.45 13.81 -11.88
CA GLY A 37 11.82 14.72 -12.84
C GLY A 37 12.12 14.44 -14.32
N LYS A 38 12.84 13.37 -14.65
CA LYS A 38 13.19 13.02 -16.04
C LYS A 38 12.57 11.70 -16.46
N VAL A 39 12.09 11.65 -17.71
CA VAL A 39 11.64 10.40 -18.31
C VAL A 39 12.85 9.50 -18.57
N THR A 40 12.85 8.31 -17.97
CA THR A 40 13.93 7.31 -18.09
C THR A 40 13.54 6.10 -18.94
N LEU A 41 12.25 5.89 -19.19
CA LEU A 41 11.75 4.78 -20.01
C LEU A 41 10.42 5.17 -20.66
N GLU A 42 10.24 4.83 -21.92
CA GLU A 42 8.95 4.86 -22.63
C GLU A 42 8.82 3.56 -23.43
N LYS A 43 7.75 2.79 -23.19
CA LYS A 43 7.47 1.55 -23.93
C LYS A 43 5.99 1.42 -24.22
N ARG A 44 5.66 0.80 -25.36
CA ARG A 44 4.30 0.39 -25.74
C ARG A 44 4.24 -1.13 -25.84
N GLY A 45 3.05 -1.68 -25.68
CA GLY A 45 2.87 -3.12 -25.90
C GLY A 45 3.46 -3.99 -24.79
N VAL A 46 3.71 -3.43 -23.59
CA VAL A 46 4.26 -4.22 -22.48
C VAL A 46 3.16 -5.01 -21.79
N GLN A 47 3.51 -6.15 -21.22
CA GLN A 47 2.58 -6.94 -20.42
C GLN A 47 2.68 -6.56 -18.95
N LEU A 48 1.65 -6.87 -18.16
CA LEU A 48 1.61 -6.55 -16.73
C LEU A 48 2.79 -7.17 -15.96
N ASN A 49 3.25 -8.36 -16.33
CA ASN A 49 4.42 -8.99 -15.73
C ASN A 49 5.72 -8.19 -15.96
N GLU A 50 5.87 -7.56 -17.12
CA GLU A 50 7.01 -6.68 -17.41
C GLU A 50 6.92 -5.39 -16.58
N ILE A 51 5.74 -4.81 -16.42
CA ILE A 51 5.52 -3.66 -15.53
C ILE A 51 5.91 -4.01 -14.08
N LEU A 52 5.47 -5.17 -13.59
CA LEU A 52 5.80 -5.64 -12.24
C LEU A 52 7.31 -5.87 -12.07
N ARG A 53 7.99 -6.34 -13.12
CA ARG A 53 9.45 -6.47 -13.10
C ARG A 53 10.14 -5.11 -13.03
N ILE A 54 9.72 -4.15 -13.84
CA ILE A 54 10.24 -2.76 -13.81
C ILE A 54 10.03 -2.16 -12.42
N ALA A 55 8.84 -2.34 -11.83
CA ALA A 55 8.55 -1.88 -10.47
C ALA A 55 9.46 -2.56 -9.43
N SER A 56 9.64 -3.88 -9.51
CA SER A 56 10.53 -4.61 -8.61
C SER A 56 11.99 -4.13 -8.69
N GLU A 57 12.50 -3.87 -9.90
CA GLU A 57 13.85 -3.31 -10.14
C GLU A 57 13.99 -1.87 -9.60
N LEU A 58 12.87 -1.16 -9.46
CA LEU A 58 12.80 0.19 -8.91
C LEU A 58 12.79 0.23 -7.37
N GLY A 59 12.27 -0.80 -6.72
CA GLY A 59 11.99 -0.79 -5.28
C GLY A 59 10.74 0.05 -4.95
N PRO A 60 10.76 0.89 -3.90
CA PRO A 60 9.64 1.79 -3.59
C PRO A 60 9.34 2.73 -4.77
N CYS A 61 8.15 2.61 -5.35
CA CYS A 61 7.74 3.37 -6.54
C CYS A 61 6.24 3.66 -6.58
N ILE A 62 5.81 4.58 -7.43
CA ILE A 62 4.40 4.89 -7.68
C ILE A 62 3.97 4.34 -9.03
N LEU A 63 2.88 3.58 -9.07
CA LEU A 63 2.18 3.21 -10.29
C LEU A 63 1.00 4.18 -10.47
N ALA A 64 1.06 5.02 -11.49
CA ALA A 64 0.07 6.05 -11.78
C ALA A 64 -0.82 5.64 -12.96
N THR A 65 -2.13 5.74 -12.79
CA THR A 65 -3.14 5.43 -13.82
C THR A 65 -4.38 6.31 -13.62
N ASP A 66 -5.19 6.50 -14.64
CA ASP A 66 -6.50 7.15 -14.53
C ASP A 66 -7.63 6.15 -14.20
N ASN A 67 -7.39 4.85 -14.41
CA ASN A 67 -8.33 3.79 -14.09
C ASN A 67 -7.64 2.51 -13.63
N VAL A 68 -7.71 2.23 -12.34
CA VAL A 68 -7.13 1.02 -11.74
C VAL A 68 -7.67 -0.29 -12.31
N PHE A 69 -8.90 -0.29 -12.85
CA PHE A 69 -9.49 -1.47 -13.44
C PHE A 69 -8.96 -1.81 -14.84
N GLU A 70 -8.05 -0.99 -15.37
CA GLU A 70 -7.23 -1.35 -16.53
C GLU A 70 -6.07 -2.27 -16.15
N LEU A 71 -5.60 -2.19 -14.90
CA LEU A 71 -4.53 -3.04 -14.38
C LEU A 71 -5.08 -4.38 -13.85
N ALA A 72 -6.35 -4.41 -13.46
CA ALA A 72 -6.99 -5.60 -12.93
C ALA A 72 -8.51 -5.62 -13.22
N PRO A 73 -9.11 -6.80 -13.50
CA PRO A 73 -10.51 -6.88 -13.91
C PRO A 73 -11.54 -6.51 -12.83
N ASP A 74 -11.17 -6.66 -11.56
CA ASP A 74 -12.04 -6.50 -10.39
C ASP A 74 -11.20 -6.29 -9.10
N VAL A 75 -11.89 -6.10 -7.97
CA VAL A 75 -11.27 -5.91 -6.64
C VAL A 75 -10.37 -7.08 -6.23
N SER A 76 -10.75 -8.32 -6.55
CA SER A 76 -9.92 -9.50 -6.26
C SER A 76 -8.65 -9.52 -7.11
N GLY A 77 -8.74 -9.07 -8.37
CA GLY A 77 -7.61 -8.85 -9.26
C GLY A 77 -6.68 -7.76 -8.73
N LEU A 78 -7.23 -6.66 -8.25
CA LEU A 78 -6.45 -5.59 -7.61
C LEU A 78 -5.73 -6.14 -6.37
N ARG A 79 -6.40 -6.93 -5.51
CA ARG A 79 -5.75 -7.57 -4.36
C ARG A 79 -4.54 -8.42 -4.79
N ARG A 80 -4.69 -9.24 -5.84
CA ARG A 80 -3.58 -10.04 -6.38
C ARG A 80 -2.47 -9.19 -6.98
N LEU A 81 -2.79 -8.02 -7.52
CA LEU A 81 -1.81 -7.07 -8.05
C LEU A 81 -0.99 -6.46 -6.90
N PHE A 82 -1.64 -5.97 -5.84
CA PHE A 82 -0.96 -5.39 -4.67
C PHE A 82 0.01 -6.37 -4.02
N LEU A 83 -0.36 -7.65 -3.91
CA LEU A 83 0.52 -8.70 -3.37
C LEU A 83 1.80 -8.94 -4.18
N LYS A 84 1.86 -8.48 -5.43
CA LYS A 84 3.01 -8.63 -6.32
C LYS A 84 3.86 -7.36 -6.43
N LEU A 85 3.41 -6.25 -5.85
CA LEU A 85 4.15 -5.00 -5.86
C LEU A 85 5.33 -5.08 -4.87
N PRO A 86 6.43 -4.38 -5.15
CA PRO A 86 7.55 -4.28 -4.22
C PRO A 86 7.13 -3.51 -2.95
N SER A 87 7.84 -3.76 -1.85
CA SER A 87 7.57 -3.08 -0.58
C SER A 87 7.69 -1.55 -0.74
N GLY A 88 6.73 -0.82 -0.17
CA GLY A 88 6.64 0.63 -0.26
C GLY A 88 6.10 1.17 -1.60
N ALA A 89 5.74 0.30 -2.56
CA ALA A 89 5.07 0.76 -3.77
C ALA A 89 3.61 1.10 -3.55
N LYS A 90 3.14 2.10 -4.30
CA LYS A 90 1.78 2.64 -4.22
C LYS A 90 1.13 2.67 -5.58
N ILE A 91 -0.20 2.53 -5.63
CA ILE A 91 -0.98 2.83 -6.83
C ILE A 91 -1.70 4.16 -6.61
N ILE A 92 -1.48 5.12 -7.51
CA ILE A 92 -2.12 6.44 -7.49
C ILE A 92 -3.08 6.54 -8.66
N GLN A 93 -4.33 6.88 -8.37
CA GLN A 93 -5.33 7.21 -9.38
C GLN A 93 -5.34 8.73 -9.60
N VAL A 94 -4.75 9.17 -10.72
CA VAL A 94 -4.40 10.59 -10.95
C VAL A 94 -5.58 11.48 -11.26
N ASN A 95 -6.70 10.89 -11.68
CA ASN A 95 -7.93 11.60 -12.04
C ASN A 95 -8.97 11.61 -10.91
N LYS A 96 -8.58 11.18 -9.71
CA LYS A 96 -9.42 11.12 -8.52
C LYS A 96 -8.93 12.10 -7.46
N GLU A 97 -9.84 12.92 -6.96
CA GLU A 97 -9.63 13.81 -5.81
C GLU A 97 -10.79 13.62 -4.82
N GLY A 98 -10.51 13.01 -3.67
CA GLY A 98 -11.54 12.61 -2.71
C GLY A 98 -12.56 11.67 -3.33
N ALA A 99 -13.84 12.07 -3.37
CA ALA A 99 -14.92 11.30 -4.00
C ALA A 99 -15.14 11.65 -5.48
N PHE A 100 -14.46 12.67 -6.00
CA PHE A 100 -14.69 13.19 -7.34
C PHE A 100 -13.73 12.59 -8.37
N PHE A 101 -14.26 12.36 -9.57
CA PHE A 101 -13.49 11.90 -10.73
C PHE A 101 -13.59 12.94 -11.85
N GLU A 102 -12.46 13.25 -12.47
CA GLU A 102 -12.38 14.11 -13.64
C GLU A 102 -11.75 13.38 -14.83
N ARG A 103 -11.82 13.97 -16.02
CA ARG A 103 -11.08 13.43 -17.17
C ARG A 103 -9.60 13.70 -16.99
N LEU A 104 -8.74 12.72 -17.32
CA LEU A 104 -7.28 12.87 -17.27
C LEU A 104 -6.80 14.15 -17.98
N SER A 105 -7.38 14.45 -19.14
CA SER A 105 -7.08 15.66 -19.92
C SER A 105 -7.43 16.97 -19.21
N HIS A 106 -8.47 16.99 -18.37
CA HIS A 106 -8.82 18.17 -17.57
C HIS A 106 -7.84 18.36 -16.42
N VAL A 107 -7.52 17.29 -15.70
CA VAL A 107 -6.54 17.32 -14.60
C VAL A 107 -5.17 17.75 -15.13
N ALA A 108 -4.72 17.17 -16.25
CA ALA A 108 -3.48 17.57 -16.92
C ALA A 108 -3.44 19.07 -17.27
N ARG A 109 -4.54 19.63 -17.80
CA ARG A 109 -4.62 21.07 -18.13
C ARG A 109 -4.60 21.97 -16.90
N LYS A 110 -5.25 21.57 -15.81
CA LYS A 110 -5.21 22.31 -14.52
C LYS A 110 -3.78 22.43 -14.00
N GLU A 111 -3.00 21.36 -14.18
CA GLU A 111 -1.58 21.31 -13.85
C GLU A 111 -0.66 21.94 -14.92
N GLY A 112 -1.20 22.62 -15.93
CA GLY A 112 -0.41 23.28 -16.97
C GLY A 112 0.33 22.32 -17.91
N LEU A 113 -0.08 21.05 -17.99
CA LEU A 113 0.48 20.08 -18.93
C LEU A 113 -0.16 20.20 -20.32
N ILE A 114 0.66 19.99 -21.35
CA ILE A 114 0.19 19.99 -22.74
C ILE A 114 -0.51 18.67 -23.04
N VAL A 115 -1.79 18.75 -23.41
CA VAL A 115 -2.60 17.60 -23.80
C VAL A 115 -2.74 17.56 -25.32
N GLY A 116 -2.29 16.47 -25.93
CA GLY A 116 -2.45 16.24 -27.37
C GLY A 116 -3.92 16.12 -27.81
N LYS A 117 -4.19 16.32 -29.10
CA LYS A 117 -5.56 16.24 -29.67
C LYS A 117 -6.06 14.80 -29.90
N ARG A 118 -5.17 13.80 -29.93
CA ARG A 118 -5.52 12.37 -30.15
C ARG A 118 -5.27 11.56 -28.88
N SER A 119 -6.15 10.60 -28.64
CA SER A 119 -5.99 9.57 -27.61
C SER A 119 -4.83 8.66 -28.00
N ASP A 120 -3.73 8.80 -27.30
CA ASP A 120 -2.54 8.00 -27.48
C ASP A 120 -2.12 7.46 -26.12
N SER A 121 -2.22 6.14 -25.96
CA SER A 121 -1.86 5.46 -24.71
C SER A 121 -0.49 5.82 -24.12
N LEU A 122 0.52 6.10 -24.95
CA LEU A 122 1.83 6.49 -24.42
C LEU A 122 1.82 7.92 -23.90
N VAL A 123 1.06 8.81 -24.55
CA VAL A 123 0.84 10.18 -24.09
C VAL A 123 0.04 10.19 -22.79
N GLU A 124 -1.00 9.36 -22.69
CA GLU A 124 -1.85 9.25 -21.49
C GLU A 124 -1.05 8.66 -20.32
N ALA A 125 -0.27 7.60 -20.54
CA ALA A 125 0.68 7.07 -19.56
C ALA A 125 1.69 8.15 -19.10
N LYS A 126 2.22 8.97 -20.02
CA LYS A 126 3.13 10.07 -19.68
C LYS A 126 2.46 11.14 -18.83
N LEU A 127 1.22 11.52 -19.16
CA LEU A 127 0.44 12.47 -18.37
C LEU A 127 0.19 11.95 -16.96
N ALA A 128 -0.19 10.68 -16.82
CA ALA A 128 -0.37 10.05 -15.51
C ALA A 128 0.93 10.06 -14.70
N ALA A 129 2.07 9.72 -15.30
CA ALA A 129 3.37 9.77 -14.62
C ALA A 129 3.72 11.20 -14.14
N LEU A 130 3.50 12.21 -14.99
CA LEU A 130 3.80 13.61 -14.67
C LEU A 130 2.90 14.12 -13.53
N LEU A 131 1.60 13.85 -13.60
CA LEU A 131 0.65 14.24 -12.55
C LEU A 131 1.04 13.63 -11.20
N ALA A 132 1.25 12.32 -11.14
CA ALA A 132 1.64 11.66 -9.89
C ALA A 132 3.02 12.14 -9.37
N SER A 133 3.96 12.48 -10.27
CA SER A 133 5.26 13.05 -9.86
C SER A 133 5.15 14.43 -9.19
N ARG A 134 4.06 15.15 -9.46
CA ARG A 134 3.69 16.42 -8.81
C ARG A 134 2.79 16.24 -7.58
N GLY A 135 2.54 15.00 -7.17
CA GLY A 135 1.68 14.69 -6.02
C GLY A 135 0.19 14.76 -6.32
N VAL A 136 -0.22 14.76 -7.59
CA VAL A 136 -1.63 14.79 -8.01
C VAL A 136 -2.21 13.38 -8.06
N GLY A 137 -3.43 13.25 -7.51
CA GLY A 137 -4.19 12.00 -7.48
C GLY A 137 -4.42 11.47 -6.08
N SER A 138 -5.18 10.38 -6.00
CA SER A 138 -5.50 9.71 -4.74
C SER A 138 -4.87 8.32 -4.67
N GLU A 139 -4.32 7.97 -3.51
CA GLU A 139 -3.83 6.61 -3.25
C GLU A 139 -4.98 5.61 -3.26
N VAL A 140 -4.77 4.50 -3.95
CA VAL A 140 -5.75 3.42 -4.06
C VAL A 140 -5.52 2.48 -2.87
N ILE A 141 -6.49 2.47 -1.97
CA ILE A 141 -6.48 1.65 -0.77
C ILE A 141 -7.61 0.62 -0.95
N LEU A 142 -7.25 -0.67 -1.08
CA LEU A 142 -8.22 -1.75 -1.35
C LEU A 142 -9.03 -2.18 -0.14
N PHE A 143 -8.46 -2.02 1.05
CA PHE A 143 -9.07 -2.25 2.34
C PHE A 143 -8.44 -1.26 3.31
N GLU A 144 -9.18 -0.85 4.33
CA GLU A 144 -8.55 -0.21 5.49
C GLU A 144 -7.40 -1.10 5.94
N PRO A 145 -6.19 -0.54 6.08
CA PRO A 145 -5.02 -1.33 6.42
C PRO A 145 -5.25 -2.00 7.78
N GLU A 146 -5.13 -3.33 7.82
CA GLU A 146 -5.27 -4.13 9.03
C GLU A 146 -3.93 -4.78 9.36
N CYS A 147 -3.45 -4.59 10.58
CA CYS A 147 -2.24 -5.20 11.10
C CYS A 147 -2.56 -6.02 12.35
N ARG A 148 -1.90 -7.17 12.49
CA ARG A 148 -2.06 -8.05 13.67
C ARG A 148 -0.85 -7.95 14.59
N ILE A 149 -1.08 -7.53 15.84
CA ILE A 149 -0.05 -7.58 16.89
C ILE A 149 -0.33 -8.80 17.77
N VAL A 150 0.63 -9.72 17.87
CA VAL A 150 0.48 -10.94 18.66
C VAL A 150 1.46 -10.94 19.82
N VAL A 151 0.95 -10.74 21.04
CA VAL A 151 1.74 -10.79 22.26
C VAL A 151 1.69 -12.21 22.82
N THR A 152 2.81 -12.91 22.71
CA THR A 152 2.96 -14.28 23.20
C THR A 152 4.32 -14.50 23.85
N ARG A 153 4.43 -15.57 24.61
CA ARG A 153 5.71 -16.02 25.17
C ARG A 153 6.65 -16.53 24.07
N ASN A 154 7.93 -16.19 24.18
CA ASN A 154 8.98 -16.66 23.26
C ASN A 154 9.49 -18.09 23.57
N ALA A 155 9.11 -18.69 24.71
CA ALA A 155 9.61 -20.01 25.12
C ALA A 155 8.53 -20.92 25.72
N SER A 156 8.68 -22.23 25.48
CA SER A 156 7.86 -23.25 26.13
C SER A 156 8.30 -23.45 27.59
N ILE A 157 7.32 -23.54 28.49
CA ILE A 157 7.59 -23.87 29.90
C ILE A 157 7.90 -25.37 29.96
N LYS A 158 9.13 -25.76 30.30
CA LYS A 158 9.48 -27.16 30.58
C LYS A 158 8.65 -27.66 31.78
N LYS A 159 8.15 -28.90 31.70
CA LYS A 159 7.39 -29.53 32.79
C LYS A 159 8.35 -29.93 33.92
N GLY A 160 8.13 -29.41 35.13
CA GLY A 160 8.79 -29.88 36.37
C GLY A 160 9.67 -28.83 37.05
N GLY A 161 9.53 -28.73 38.38
CA GLY A 161 10.30 -27.85 39.26
C GLY A 161 9.43 -27.02 40.21
N SER A 162 9.90 -26.77 41.42
CA SER A 162 9.22 -25.95 42.44
C SER A 162 9.01 -24.48 42.00
N GLY A 163 9.75 -24.00 40.98
CA GLY A 163 9.64 -22.65 40.41
C GLY A 163 8.74 -22.51 39.17
N THR A 164 8.22 -23.60 38.60
CA THR A 164 7.51 -23.57 37.31
C THR A 164 6.24 -22.73 37.34
N ASN A 165 5.47 -22.80 38.44
CA ASN A 165 4.25 -22.01 38.59
C ASN A 165 4.54 -20.52 38.77
N ARG A 166 5.60 -20.17 39.53
CA ARG A 166 6.03 -18.77 39.70
C ARG A 166 6.46 -18.18 38.36
N TRP A 167 7.28 -18.92 37.60
CA TRP A 167 7.73 -18.49 36.26
C TRP A 167 6.57 -18.34 35.28
N ARG A 168 5.61 -19.27 35.30
CA ARG A 168 4.39 -19.17 34.48
C ARG A 168 3.62 -17.89 34.78
N ARG A 169 3.34 -17.62 36.05
CA ARG A 169 2.61 -16.41 36.47
C ARG A 169 3.36 -15.13 36.10
N MET A 170 4.68 -15.13 36.23
CA MET A 170 5.52 -14.01 35.80
C MET A 170 5.37 -13.72 34.30
N ILE A 171 5.37 -14.76 33.45
CA ILE A 171 5.13 -14.60 32.01
C ILE A 171 3.71 -14.11 31.74
N GLU A 172 2.71 -14.67 32.40
CA GLU A 172 1.31 -14.29 32.21
C GLU A 172 1.06 -12.82 32.56
N ALA A 173 1.69 -12.35 33.65
CA ALA A 173 1.68 -10.94 34.05
C ALA A 173 2.44 -10.05 33.05
N ALA A 174 3.58 -10.51 32.51
CA ALA A 174 4.33 -9.76 31.51
C ALA A 174 3.54 -9.57 30.21
N ILE A 175 2.82 -10.60 29.76
CA ILE A 175 1.94 -10.51 28.57
C ILE A 175 0.80 -9.54 28.83
N LEU A 176 0.19 -9.56 30.03
CA LEU A 176 -0.85 -8.59 30.40
C LEU A 176 -0.32 -7.16 30.38
N ASN A 177 0.84 -6.91 30.98
CA ASN A 177 1.44 -5.58 31.03
C ASN A 177 1.78 -5.06 29.62
N GLU A 178 2.33 -5.91 28.76
CA GLU A 178 2.65 -5.53 27.38
C GLU A 178 1.39 -5.27 26.55
N ALA A 179 0.35 -6.08 26.72
CA ALA A 179 -0.94 -5.83 26.08
C ALA A 179 -1.53 -4.48 26.54
N ASN A 180 -1.48 -4.17 27.84
CA ASN A 180 -1.96 -2.89 28.36
C ASN A 180 -1.14 -1.71 27.84
N ARG A 181 0.19 -1.86 27.69
CA ARG A 181 1.07 -0.84 27.09
C ARG A 181 0.67 -0.56 25.65
N ILE A 182 0.49 -1.60 24.84
CA ILE A 182 0.11 -1.48 23.43
C ILE A 182 -1.28 -0.84 23.30
N ALA A 183 -2.27 -1.29 24.09
CA ALA A 183 -3.61 -0.71 24.13
C ALA A 183 -3.57 0.79 24.43
N SER A 184 -2.83 1.19 25.47
CA SER A 184 -2.69 2.60 25.86
C SER A 184 -2.08 3.44 24.73
N CYS A 185 -1.03 2.94 24.05
CA CYS A 185 -0.43 3.65 22.92
C CYS A 185 -1.36 3.77 21.71
N LEU A 186 -2.24 2.79 21.47
CA LEU A 186 -3.25 2.84 20.42
C LEU A 186 -4.34 3.87 20.76
N ASP A 187 -4.84 3.84 22.00
CA ASP A 187 -5.85 4.78 22.52
C ASP A 187 -5.36 6.23 22.48
N GLU A 188 -4.14 6.49 22.96
CA GLU A 188 -3.51 7.82 22.96
C GLU A 188 -3.37 8.41 21.55
N ARG A 189 -3.23 7.56 20.54
CA ARG A 189 -3.10 7.95 19.12
C ARG A 189 -4.44 7.93 18.39
N GLY A 190 -5.54 7.53 19.05
CA GLY A 190 -6.86 7.40 18.44
C GLY A 190 -6.92 6.34 17.34
N ILE A 191 -6.13 5.28 17.44
CA ILE A 191 -6.10 4.18 16.47
C ILE A 191 -7.11 3.11 16.89
N GLU A 192 -8.05 2.77 16.03
CA GLU A 192 -9.05 1.74 16.29
C GLU A 192 -8.43 0.33 16.26
N TYR A 193 -8.88 -0.54 17.18
CA TYR A 193 -8.46 -1.92 17.24
C TYR A 193 -9.49 -2.83 17.90
N ASP A 194 -9.50 -4.11 17.52
CA ASP A 194 -10.10 -5.18 18.32
C ASP A 194 -9.01 -5.89 19.14
N LEU A 195 -9.35 -6.30 20.37
CA LEU A 195 -8.46 -7.06 21.26
C LEU A 195 -9.06 -8.40 21.65
N TYR A 196 -8.38 -9.48 21.26
CA TYR A 196 -8.69 -10.85 21.61
C TYR A 196 -7.69 -11.38 22.63
N VAL A 197 -8.17 -11.78 23.82
CA VAL A 197 -7.32 -12.24 24.92
C VAL A 197 -7.60 -13.68 25.32
N HIS A 198 -6.54 -14.41 25.64
CA HIS A 198 -6.63 -15.70 26.31
C HIS A 198 -6.24 -15.54 27.78
N GLN A 199 -7.23 -15.53 28.66
CA GLN A 199 -7.07 -15.37 30.09
C GLN A 199 -6.30 -16.55 30.73
N ALA A 200 -5.54 -16.25 31.78
CA ALA A 200 -4.85 -17.21 32.62
C ALA A 200 -4.88 -16.77 34.10
N GLU A 201 -4.52 -17.66 35.02
CA GLU A 201 -4.55 -17.35 36.46
C GLU A 201 -3.65 -16.16 36.85
N GLY A 202 -2.49 -16.01 36.22
CA GLY A 202 -1.52 -14.95 36.51
C GLY A 202 -1.60 -13.73 35.60
N GLY A 203 -2.59 -13.63 34.70
CA GLY A 203 -2.68 -12.59 33.69
C GLY A 203 -3.14 -13.14 32.36
N LEU A 204 -2.38 -12.92 31.28
CA LEU A 204 -2.73 -13.37 29.94
C LEU A 204 -1.79 -14.46 29.44
N ARG A 205 -2.35 -15.50 28.82
CA ARG A 205 -1.57 -16.51 28.09
C ARG A 205 -1.15 -16.02 26.71
N ARG A 206 -1.97 -15.15 26.10
CA ARG A 206 -1.80 -14.55 24.78
C ARG A 206 -2.74 -13.36 24.65
N ALA A 207 -2.29 -12.31 23.97
CA ALA A 207 -3.13 -11.23 23.49
C ALA A 207 -2.91 -11.07 21.97
N GLU A 208 -3.97 -10.75 21.26
CA GLU A 208 -3.96 -10.51 19.83
C GLU A 208 -4.77 -9.26 19.52
N PHE A 209 -4.12 -8.29 18.89
CA PHE A 209 -4.76 -7.06 18.42
C PHE A 209 -4.97 -7.16 16.92
N VAL A 210 -6.15 -6.74 16.47
CA VAL A 210 -6.45 -6.43 15.07
C VAL A 210 -6.51 -4.92 14.99
N VAL A 211 -5.48 -4.29 14.44
CA VAL A 211 -5.28 -2.83 14.44
C VAL A 211 -5.59 -2.28 13.06
N TYR A 212 -6.51 -1.32 12.97
CA TYR A 212 -6.92 -0.70 11.71
C TYR A 212 -5.97 0.44 11.31
N ALA A 213 -4.68 0.11 11.13
CA ALA A 213 -3.64 1.02 10.69
C ALA A 213 -2.58 0.34 9.81
N PRO A 214 -1.85 1.10 8.96
CA PRO A 214 -0.72 0.59 8.18
C PRO A 214 0.41 0.01 9.05
N GLU A 215 1.17 -0.94 8.48
CA GLU A 215 2.32 -1.56 9.15
C GLU A 215 3.36 -0.56 9.67
N PRO A 216 3.75 0.51 8.94
CA PRO A 216 4.67 1.51 9.48
C PRO A 216 4.18 2.16 10.78
N THR A 217 2.88 2.51 10.86
CA THR A 217 2.26 3.11 12.05
C THR A 217 2.28 2.12 13.22
N VAL A 218 1.97 0.86 12.95
CA VAL A 218 1.96 -0.19 13.99
C VAL A 218 3.38 -0.49 14.48
N THR A 219 4.35 -0.59 13.58
CA THR A 219 5.76 -0.86 13.91
C THR A 219 6.37 0.21 14.84
N GLU A 220 5.91 1.46 14.79
CA GLU A 220 6.31 2.49 15.75
C GLU A 220 5.81 2.26 17.19
N ILE A 221 4.71 1.51 17.36
CA ILE A 221 4.07 1.24 18.66
C ILE A 221 4.71 0.04 19.35
N VAL A 222 5.09 -0.98 18.57
CA VAL A 222 5.64 -2.25 19.08
C VAL A 222 7.16 -2.24 19.26
N ARG A 223 7.83 -1.12 18.95
CA ARG A 223 9.28 -0.93 19.15
C ARG A 223 9.67 -0.69 20.60
#